data_AF-A0AA88QNC2-F1
#
_entry.id   AF-A0AA88QNC2-F1
#
_cell.length_a   1.000
_cell.length_b   1.000
_cell.length_c   1.000
_cell.angle_alpha   90.00
_cell.angle_beta   90.00
_cell.angle_gamma   90.00
#
_symmetry.space_group_name_H-M   'P 1'
#
loop_
_entity.id
_entity.type
_entity.pdbx_description
1 polymer ?
#
loop_
_entity_poly.entity_id
_entity_poly.type
_entity_poly.pdbx_seq_one_letter_code
_entity_poly.pdbx_strand_id
1 'polypeptide(L)'
;MLTSNLLYKANINTGSVLEYALAFSSAALDKYCSRWSAAPKTGFVDITTSKDFYRIYSGLQIEYLEESVQPPPNNHEVLGDSVAWGGCTIIYLLGQQLHFELFDFFFFFLNVAEIEAAAINPSHKNPHSLQGSEALLEAMKKERRLNNHVFSMLKARCPLEDKQACAIKQSGAPLHRIKFENTVSAFETLPQKGA
;
A
#
# COMPACT_ATOMS: atom_id res chain seq x y z
N MET A 1 28.80 -39.06 7.12
CA MET A 1 28.17 -38.34 8.26
C MET A 1 28.36 -36.81 8.21
N LEU A 2 29.44 -36.27 7.63
CA LEU A 2 29.65 -34.81 7.53
C LEU A 2 28.69 -34.08 6.57
N THR A 3 28.21 -34.75 5.52
CA THR A 3 27.32 -34.16 4.48
C THR A 3 25.92 -33.85 4.99
N SER A 4 25.33 -34.72 5.80
CA SER A 4 23.99 -34.53 6.38
C SER A 4 23.95 -33.40 7.41
N ASN A 5 25.02 -33.22 8.19
CA ASN A 5 25.14 -32.14 9.17
C ASN A 5 25.30 -30.76 8.48
N LEU A 6 26.04 -30.70 7.37
CA LEU A 6 26.16 -29.48 6.56
C LEU A 6 24.82 -29.07 5.92
N LEU A 7 24.06 -30.02 5.38
CA LEU A 7 22.72 -29.76 4.84
C LEU A 7 21.74 -29.29 5.91
N TYR A 8 21.77 -29.89 7.10
CA TYR A 8 20.93 -29.50 8.22
C TYR A 8 21.27 -28.10 8.75
N LYS A 9 22.57 -27.77 8.82
CA LYS A 9 23.06 -26.46 9.28
C LYS A 9 22.85 -25.35 8.25
N ALA A 10 22.87 -25.68 6.95
CA ALA A 10 22.59 -24.73 5.86
C ALA A 10 21.12 -24.30 5.82
N ASN A 11 20.19 -25.20 6.15
CA ASN A 11 18.74 -24.95 6.14
C ASN A 11 18.29 -23.92 7.21
N ILE A 12 19.13 -23.64 8.20
CA ILE A 12 18.85 -22.67 9.28
C ILE A 12 19.27 -21.24 8.86
N ASN A 13 20.18 -21.11 7.88
CA ASN A 13 20.74 -19.83 7.41
C ASN A 13 20.27 -19.42 6.00
N THR A 14 19.31 -20.13 5.41
CA THR A 14 18.71 -19.73 4.12
C THR A 14 17.77 -18.56 4.34
N GLY A 15 18.08 -17.41 3.73
CA GLY A 15 17.24 -16.21 3.76
C GLY A 15 15.80 -16.47 3.32
N SER A 16 14.88 -15.60 3.73
CA SER A 16 13.45 -15.77 3.47
C SER A 16 13.14 -15.68 1.96
N VAL A 17 12.44 -16.68 1.42
CA VAL A 17 11.95 -16.66 0.02
C VAL A 17 11.08 -15.43 -0.23
N LEU A 18 10.32 -14.98 0.78
CA LEU A 18 9.50 -13.78 0.70
C LEU A 18 10.36 -12.51 0.60
N GLU A 19 11.43 -12.39 1.37
CA GLU A 19 12.34 -11.24 1.29
C GLU A 19 13.00 -11.16 -0.07
N TYR A 20 13.44 -12.30 -0.60
CA TYR A 20 13.98 -12.38 -1.96
C TYR A 20 12.94 -11.97 -3.01
N ALA A 21 11.71 -12.48 -2.90
CA ALA A 21 10.63 -12.13 -3.82
C ALA A 21 10.31 -10.63 -3.79
N LEU A 22 10.24 -10.02 -2.60
CA LEU A 22 10.01 -8.59 -2.43
C LEU A 22 11.17 -7.75 -3.00
N ALA A 23 12.41 -8.14 -2.75
CA ALA A 23 13.58 -7.46 -3.31
C ALA A 23 13.60 -7.55 -4.85
N PHE A 24 13.29 -8.71 -5.40
CA PHE A 24 13.16 -8.91 -6.85
C PHE A 24 12.04 -8.07 -7.44
N SER A 25 10.86 -8.06 -6.81
CA SER A 25 9.73 -7.22 -7.22
C SER A 25 10.09 -5.73 -7.18
N SER A 26 10.81 -5.27 -6.15
CA SER A 26 11.29 -3.89 -6.05
C SER A 26 12.18 -3.53 -7.25
N ALA A 27 13.16 -4.37 -7.55
CA ALA A 27 14.06 -4.15 -8.70
C ALA A 27 13.32 -4.19 -10.05
N ALA A 28 12.27 -5.01 -10.17
CA ALA A 28 11.43 -5.01 -11.36
C ALA A 28 10.61 -3.71 -11.50
N LEU A 29 10.13 -3.17 -10.38
CA LEU A 29 9.37 -1.92 -10.33
C LEU A 29 10.21 -0.67 -10.62
N ASP A 30 11.53 -0.70 -10.38
CA ASP A 30 12.42 0.44 -10.67
C ASP A 30 12.31 0.92 -12.13
N LYS A 31 12.07 0.00 -13.07
CA LYS A 31 11.84 0.32 -14.50
C LYS A 31 10.63 1.22 -14.74
N TYR A 32 9.65 1.19 -13.83
CA TYR A 32 8.38 1.89 -13.92
C TYR A 32 8.25 3.01 -12.88
N CYS A 33 9.17 3.08 -11.91
CA CYS A 33 9.15 4.02 -10.79
C CYS A 33 9.04 5.49 -11.26
N SER A 34 9.74 5.89 -12.32
CA SER A 34 9.65 7.25 -12.85
C SER A 34 8.26 7.64 -13.40
N ARG A 35 7.44 6.66 -13.76
CA ARG A 35 6.06 6.86 -14.25
C ARG A 35 5.02 6.74 -13.14
N TRP A 36 5.29 5.91 -12.14
CA TRP A 36 4.32 5.51 -11.11
C TRP A 36 4.61 6.11 -9.74
N SER A 37 5.76 6.76 -9.55
CA SER A 37 6.22 7.40 -8.31
C SER A 37 7.17 8.55 -8.63
N ALA A 38 6.70 9.51 -9.44
CA ALA A 38 7.53 10.61 -9.91
C ALA A 38 7.85 11.57 -8.75
N ALA A 39 9.12 11.94 -8.58
CA ALA A 39 9.51 12.91 -7.58
C ALA A 39 8.83 14.27 -7.87
N PRO A 40 8.16 14.90 -6.89
CA PRO A 40 7.51 16.17 -7.13
C PRO A 40 8.51 17.29 -7.45
N LYS A 41 8.20 18.10 -8.46
CA LYS A 41 9.07 19.20 -8.91
C LYS A 41 9.31 20.27 -7.83
N THR A 42 8.33 20.45 -6.95
CA THR A 42 8.35 21.48 -5.90
C THR A 42 8.90 20.96 -4.57
N GLY A 43 9.17 19.66 -4.45
CA GLY A 43 9.51 19.00 -3.18
C GLY A 43 8.31 18.74 -2.27
N PHE A 44 7.09 19.14 -2.66
CA PHE A 44 5.84 18.85 -1.96
C PHE A 44 5.05 17.79 -2.70
N VAL A 45 4.27 16.97 -1.99
CA VAL A 45 3.35 16.00 -2.60
C VAL A 45 2.40 16.71 -3.56
N ASP A 46 2.31 16.23 -4.80
CA ASP A 46 1.33 16.74 -5.75
C ASP A 46 -0.03 16.08 -5.48
N ILE A 47 -0.96 16.85 -4.93
CA ILE A 47 -2.30 16.38 -4.59
C ILE A 47 -3.27 16.39 -5.78
N THR A 48 -2.90 17.09 -6.86
CA THR A 48 -3.78 17.35 -8.00
C THR A 48 -3.57 16.37 -9.16
N THR A 49 -2.45 15.64 -9.16
CA THR A 49 -2.16 14.65 -10.20
C THR A 49 -2.48 13.22 -9.76
N SER A 50 -3.18 12.47 -10.60
CA SER A 50 -3.50 11.04 -10.37
C SER A 50 -2.54 10.08 -11.06
N LYS A 51 -1.25 10.46 -11.19
CA LYS A 51 -0.27 9.67 -11.96
C LYS A 51 0.43 8.60 -11.12
N ASP A 52 0.43 8.77 -9.82
CA ASP A 52 1.04 7.82 -8.90
C ASP A 52 0.21 6.55 -8.78
N PHE A 53 0.88 5.41 -8.60
CA PHE A 53 0.22 4.11 -8.56
C PHE A 53 -0.85 4.04 -7.47
N TYR A 54 -0.63 4.62 -6.29
CA TYR A 54 -1.61 4.61 -5.21
C TYR A 54 -2.96 5.25 -5.60
N ARG A 55 -2.94 6.26 -6.49
CA ARG A 55 -4.17 6.90 -7.00
C ARG A 55 -4.91 6.00 -7.97
N ILE A 56 -4.18 5.33 -8.84
CA ILE A 56 -4.73 4.35 -9.78
C ILE A 56 -5.37 3.20 -9.00
N TYR A 57 -4.64 2.67 -8.01
CA TYR A 57 -5.12 1.58 -7.17
C TYR A 57 -6.37 1.98 -6.35
N SER A 58 -6.38 3.19 -5.77
CA SER A 58 -7.55 3.71 -5.05
C SER A 58 -8.81 3.76 -5.94
N GLY A 59 -8.67 4.17 -7.20
CA GLY A 59 -9.77 4.14 -8.17
C GLY A 59 -10.26 2.73 -8.49
N LEU A 60 -9.33 1.81 -8.76
CA LEU A 60 -9.66 0.39 -9.02
C LEU A 60 -10.34 -0.27 -7.82
N GLN A 61 -9.93 0.09 -6.60
CA GLN A 61 -10.48 -0.49 -5.38
C GLN A 61 -11.93 -0.07 -5.15
N ILE A 62 -12.31 1.17 -5.53
CA ILE A 62 -13.72 1.62 -5.51
C ILE A 62 -14.56 0.79 -6.45
N GLU A 63 -14.13 0.64 -7.71
CA GLU A 63 -14.85 -0.13 -8.72
C GLU A 63 -15.04 -1.60 -8.27
N TYR A 64 -13.98 -2.21 -7.75
CA TYR A 64 -14.03 -3.56 -7.20
C TYR A 64 -14.99 -3.69 -6.00
N LEU A 65 -14.99 -2.70 -5.10
CA LEU A 65 -15.87 -2.68 -3.93
C LEU A 65 -17.34 -2.54 -4.34
N GLU A 66 -17.65 -1.68 -5.30
CA GLU A 66 -19.01 -1.52 -5.83
C GLU A 66 -19.52 -2.81 -6.47
N GLU A 67 -18.67 -3.52 -7.22
CA GLU A 67 -19.00 -4.82 -7.80
C GLU A 67 -19.20 -5.90 -6.73
N SER A 68 -18.40 -5.88 -5.66
CA SER A 68 -18.46 -6.88 -4.58
C SER A 68 -19.76 -6.88 -3.78
N VAL A 69 -20.50 -5.77 -3.80
CA VAL A 69 -21.78 -5.60 -3.08
C VAL A 69 -22.96 -6.07 -3.94
N GLN A 70 -22.76 -6.24 -5.26
CA GLN A 70 -23.79 -6.77 -6.15
C GLN A 70 -23.88 -8.31 -6.02
N PRO A 71 -25.08 -8.89 -6.25
CA PRO A 71 -25.22 -10.34 -6.28
C PRO A 71 -24.30 -10.94 -7.35
N PRO A 72 -23.48 -11.96 -7.01
CA PRO A 72 -22.49 -12.49 -7.92
C PRO A 72 -23.16 -13.11 -9.15
N PRO A 73 -22.74 -12.77 -10.38
CA PRO A 73 -23.19 -13.50 -11.56
C PRO A 73 -22.62 -14.92 -11.52
N ASN A 74 -23.35 -15.88 -12.09
CA ASN A 74 -23.06 -17.33 -11.98
C ASN A 74 -21.64 -17.79 -12.38
N ASN A 75 -20.79 -16.95 -13.00
CA ASN A 75 -19.52 -17.34 -13.61
C ASN A 75 -18.32 -16.41 -13.31
N HIS A 76 -18.35 -15.55 -12.29
CA HIS A 76 -17.20 -14.67 -12.01
C HIS A 76 -16.15 -15.31 -11.10
N GLU A 77 -14.88 -15.31 -11.51
CA GLU A 77 -13.75 -15.67 -10.65
C GLU A 77 -13.50 -14.55 -9.63
N VAL A 78 -13.63 -14.87 -8.34
CA VAL A 78 -13.36 -13.92 -7.27
C VAL A 78 -11.88 -13.97 -6.94
N LEU A 79 -11.14 -12.90 -7.28
CA LEU A 79 -9.71 -12.76 -7.00
C LEU A 79 -9.37 -12.76 -5.49
N GLY A 80 -10.38 -12.60 -4.63
CA GLY A 80 -10.22 -12.61 -3.17
C GLY A 80 -9.23 -11.57 -2.68
N ASP A 81 -8.50 -11.89 -1.60
CA ASP A 81 -7.54 -10.98 -0.97
C ASP A 81 -6.30 -10.69 -1.85
N SER A 82 -6.12 -11.42 -2.97
CA SER A 82 -4.94 -11.28 -3.83
C SER A 82 -4.82 -9.89 -4.45
N VAL A 83 -5.94 -9.21 -4.71
CA VAL A 83 -5.97 -7.83 -5.22
C VAL A 83 -5.38 -6.86 -4.20
N ALA A 84 -5.79 -6.99 -2.93
CA ALA A 84 -5.25 -6.21 -1.82
C ALA A 84 -3.76 -6.49 -1.62
N TRP A 85 -3.35 -7.76 -1.61
CA TRP A 85 -1.95 -8.15 -1.48
C TRP A 85 -1.08 -7.59 -2.62
N GLY A 86 -1.52 -7.71 -3.87
CA GLY A 86 -0.79 -7.22 -5.03
C GLY A 86 -0.68 -5.70 -5.03
N GLY A 87 -1.81 -5.00 -4.85
CA GLY A 87 -1.87 -3.53 -4.84
C GLY A 87 -1.06 -2.92 -3.70
N CYS A 88 -1.27 -3.39 -2.47
CA CYS A 88 -0.53 -2.90 -1.31
C CYS A 88 0.96 -3.22 -1.40
N THR A 89 1.36 -4.35 -2.00
CA THR A 89 2.79 -4.64 -2.21
C THR A 89 3.43 -3.62 -3.14
N ILE A 90 2.79 -3.26 -4.26
CA ILE A 90 3.33 -2.25 -5.18
C ILE A 90 3.36 -0.87 -4.52
N ILE A 91 2.28 -0.46 -3.83
CA ILE A 91 2.22 0.80 -3.09
C ILE A 91 3.35 0.87 -2.04
N TYR A 92 3.54 -0.23 -1.30
CA TYR A 92 4.56 -0.34 -0.29
C TYR A 92 5.95 -0.18 -0.89
N LEU A 93 6.32 -1.00 -1.89
CA LEU A 93 7.63 -0.97 -2.53
C LEU A 93 7.92 0.37 -3.23
N LEU A 94 6.90 1.07 -3.74
CA LEU A 94 7.02 2.42 -4.27
C LEU A 94 7.11 3.51 -3.19
N GLY A 95 7.08 3.16 -1.90
CA GLY A 95 7.11 4.09 -0.77
C GLY A 95 5.90 5.04 -0.74
N GLN A 96 4.74 4.59 -1.20
CA GLN A 96 3.53 5.40 -1.34
C GLN A 96 2.49 5.16 -0.25
N GLN A 97 2.76 4.30 0.74
CA GLN A 97 1.81 3.95 1.79
C GLN A 97 1.20 5.18 2.48
N LEU A 98 2.02 6.14 2.93
CA LEU A 98 1.51 7.34 3.62
C LEU A 98 0.63 8.22 2.71
N HIS A 99 1.00 8.34 1.44
CA HIS A 99 0.18 9.06 0.46
C HIS A 99 -1.15 8.36 0.22
N PHE A 100 -1.14 7.02 0.15
CA PHE A 100 -2.33 6.21 0.04
C PHE A 100 -3.24 6.41 1.26
N GLU A 101 -2.73 6.27 2.48
CA GLU A 101 -3.54 6.45 3.69
C GLU A 101 -4.15 7.85 3.81
N LEU A 102 -3.45 8.89 3.33
CA LEU A 102 -3.92 10.28 3.39
C LEU A 102 -4.90 10.64 2.27
N PHE A 103 -4.73 10.08 1.08
CA PHE A 103 -5.41 10.52 -0.13
C PHE A 103 -6.21 9.43 -0.85
N ASP A 104 -6.38 8.27 -0.22
CA ASP A 104 -7.28 7.24 -0.70
C ASP A 104 -8.73 7.74 -0.70
N PHE A 105 -9.41 7.51 -1.83
CA PHE A 105 -10.76 8.02 -2.07
C PHE A 105 -11.78 7.36 -1.14
N PHE A 106 -11.72 6.05 -0.88
CA PHE A 106 -12.73 5.39 -0.07
C PHE A 106 -12.51 5.61 1.44
N PHE A 107 -11.27 5.86 1.88
CA PHE A 107 -11.00 6.35 3.24
C PHE A 107 -11.66 7.71 3.48
N PHE A 108 -11.62 8.60 2.49
CA PHE A 108 -12.33 9.87 2.57
C PHE A 108 -13.85 9.67 2.71
N PHE A 109 -14.45 8.83 1.86
CA PHE A 109 -15.88 8.49 1.96
C PHE A 109 -16.25 7.89 3.32
N LEU A 110 -15.46 6.96 3.84
CA LEU A 110 -15.64 6.37 5.17
C LEU A 110 -15.64 7.42 6.28
N ASN A 111 -14.64 8.30 6.28
CA ASN A 111 -14.51 9.33 7.31
C ASN A 111 -15.70 10.31 7.27
N VAL A 112 -16.16 10.70 6.09
CA VAL A 112 -17.35 11.55 5.92
C VAL A 112 -18.60 10.85 6.44
N ALA A 113 -18.80 9.58 6.07
CA ALA A 113 -19.95 8.78 6.52
C ALA A 113 -19.97 8.58 8.04
N GLU A 114 -18.81 8.37 8.68
CA GLU A 114 -18.69 8.26 10.14
C GLU A 114 -19.07 9.57 10.86
N ILE A 115 -18.65 10.72 10.32
CA ILE A 115 -19.01 12.04 10.86
C ILE A 115 -20.50 12.31 10.71
N GLU A 116 -21.06 12.01 9.53
CA GLU A 116 -22.48 12.18 9.26
C GLU A 116 -23.34 11.29 10.18
N ALA A 117 -22.93 10.03 10.37
CA ALA A 117 -23.60 9.12 11.30
C ALA A 117 -23.58 9.63 12.74
N ALA A 118 -22.51 10.30 13.17
CA ALA A 118 -22.41 10.90 14.50
C ALA A 118 -23.22 12.20 14.66
N ALA A 119 -23.50 12.92 13.57
CA ALA A 119 -24.22 14.19 13.58
C ALA A 119 -25.75 14.06 13.50
N ILE A 120 -26.28 12.95 12.96
CA ILE A 120 -27.72 12.78 12.71
C ILE A 120 -28.44 12.25 13.96
N ASN A 121 -29.40 13.02 14.48
CA ASN A 121 -30.43 12.53 15.41
C ASN A 121 -31.31 11.46 14.72
N PRO A 122 -31.65 10.33 15.38
CA PRO A 122 -32.28 9.16 14.75
C PRO A 122 -33.69 9.38 14.16
N SER A 123 -34.26 10.59 14.24
CA SER A 123 -35.65 10.87 13.89
C SER A 123 -35.91 11.21 12.41
N HIS A 124 -34.89 11.28 11.54
CA HIS A 124 -35.05 11.78 10.16
C HIS A 124 -34.46 10.89 9.05
N LYS A 125 -34.31 9.57 9.27
CA LYS A 125 -33.75 8.68 8.24
C LYS A 125 -34.83 8.09 7.35
N ASN A 126 -34.72 8.32 6.04
CA ASN A 126 -35.52 7.66 5.01
C ASN A 126 -34.96 6.25 4.77
N PRO A 127 -35.72 5.16 4.99
CA PRO A 127 -35.19 3.80 5.09
C PRO A 127 -34.67 3.20 3.77
N HIS A 128 -35.08 3.72 2.61
CA HIS A 128 -34.79 3.08 1.32
C HIS A 128 -33.46 3.48 0.66
N SER A 129 -32.85 4.62 1.01
CA SER A 129 -31.54 5.03 0.45
C SER A 129 -30.34 4.51 1.25
N LEU A 130 -30.57 4.05 2.49
CA LEU A 130 -29.50 3.71 3.43
C LEU A 130 -28.99 2.26 3.27
N GLN A 131 -29.88 1.33 2.90
CA GLN A 131 -29.58 -0.11 2.95
C GLN A 131 -28.50 -0.56 1.94
N GLY A 132 -28.42 0.07 0.77
CA GLY A 132 -27.34 -0.18 -0.20
C GLY A 132 -26.01 0.48 0.20
N SER A 133 -26.07 1.64 0.87
CA SER A 133 -24.87 2.35 1.33
C SER A 133 -24.20 1.67 2.53
N GLU A 134 -24.97 0.99 3.39
CA GLU A 134 -24.45 0.30 4.57
C GLU A 134 -23.60 -0.92 4.20
N ALA A 135 -24.04 -1.72 3.22
CA ALA A 135 -23.27 -2.87 2.74
C ALA A 135 -21.93 -2.45 2.11
N LEU A 136 -21.95 -1.38 1.31
CA LEU A 136 -20.75 -0.79 0.72
C LEU A 136 -19.82 -0.22 1.80
N LEU A 137 -20.36 0.46 2.80
CA LEU A 137 -19.58 1.01 3.91
C LEU A 137 -18.89 -0.09 4.72
N GLU A 138 -19.58 -1.20 4.99
CA GLU A 138 -18.97 -2.35 5.67
C GLU A 138 -17.90 -3.05 4.83
N ALA A 139 -18.11 -3.15 3.51
CA ALA A 139 -17.10 -3.64 2.57
C ALA A 139 -15.85 -2.74 2.56
N MET A 140 -16.03 -1.42 2.51
CA MET A 140 -14.96 -0.42 2.61
C MET A 140 -14.18 -0.54 3.92
N LYS A 141 -14.87 -0.71 5.07
CA LYS A 141 -14.21 -0.94 6.37
C LYS A 141 -13.40 -2.24 6.38
N LYS A 142 -13.92 -3.31 5.76
CA LYS A 142 -13.22 -4.59 5.63
C LYS A 142 -11.95 -4.42 4.79
N GLU A 143 -12.04 -3.75 3.64
CA GLU A 143 -10.87 -3.47 2.80
C GLU A 143 -9.82 -2.64 3.54
N ARG A 144 -10.24 -1.58 4.25
CA ARG A 144 -9.33 -0.77 5.06
C ARG A 144 -8.53 -1.63 6.06
N ARG A 145 -9.20 -2.56 6.74
CA ARG A 145 -8.53 -3.49 7.67
C ARG A 145 -7.57 -4.43 6.93
N LEU A 146 -7.95 -4.94 5.77
CA LEU A 146 -7.10 -5.82 4.97
C LEU A 146 -5.85 -5.09 4.47
N ASN A 147 -6.00 -3.90 3.87
CA ASN A 147 -4.89 -3.06 3.41
C ASN A 147 -3.90 -2.78 4.56
N ASN A 148 -4.41 -2.35 5.72
CA ASN A 148 -3.58 -2.07 6.90
C ASN A 148 -2.84 -3.33 7.41
N HIS A 149 -3.50 -4.48 7.35
CA HIS A 149 -2.89 -5.76 7.71
C HIS A 149 -1.75 -6.11 6.76
N VAL A 150 -1.97 -6.00 5.44
CA VAL A 150 -0.96 -6.26 4.42
C VAL A 150 0.24 -5.32 4.60
N PHE A 151 0.02 -4.01 4.76
CA PHE A 151 1.11 -3.06 5.01
C PHE A 151 1.91 -3.40 6.27
N SER A 152 1.23 -3.82 7.34
CA SER A 152 1.90 -4.23 8.59
C SER A 152 2.78 -5.47 8.37
N MET A 153 2.28 -6.45 7.61
CA MET A 153 3.03 -7.66 7.25
C MET A 153 4.25 -7.35 6.38
N LEU A 154 4.08 -6.50 5.36
CA LEU A 154 5.17 -6.06 4.48
C LEU A 154 6.25 -5.32 5.26
N LYS A 155 5.85 -4.40 6.15
CA LYS A 155 6.78 -3.66 7.02
C LYS A 155 7.56 -4.54 7.97
N ALA A 156 6.92 -5.59 8.51
CA ALA A 156 7.58 -6.55 9.38
C ALA A 156 8.60 -7.44 8.66
N ARG A 157 8.44 -7.64 7.33
CA ARG A 157 9.28 -8.57 6.54
C ARG A 157 10.29 -7.89 5.64
N CYS A 158 10.03 -6.65 5.23
CA CYS A 158 10.88 -5.90 4.31
C CYS A 158 10.82 -4.42 4.68
N PRO A 159 11.36 -4.01 5.84
CA PRO A 159 11.33 -2.61 6.27
C PRO A 159 12.01 -1.72 5.22
N LEU A 160 11.26 -0.77 4.67
CA LEU A 160 11.79 0.21 3.72
C LEU A 160 12.44 1.37 4.45
N GLU A 161 13.47 1.96 3.84
CA GLU A 161 14.03 3.22 4.31
C GLU A 161 13.02 4.35 4.14
N ASP A 162 13.02 5.28 5.09
CA ASP A 162 12.23 6.50 4.97
C ASP A 162 12.73 7.31 3.76
N LYS A 163 11.86 7.48 2.76
CA LYS A 163 12.16 8.36 1.62
C LYS A 163 12.39 9.78 2.13
N GLN A 164 13.44 10.44 1.62
CA GLN A 164 13.78 11.81 2.01
C GLN A 164 12.58 12.75 1.78
N ALA A 165 11.95 13.18 2.87
CA ALA A 165 10.99 14.27 2.85
C ALA A 165 11.75 15.61 2.95
N CYS A 166 11.27 16.63 2.23
CA CYS A 166 11.73 18.00 2.49
C CYS A 166 11.22 18.42 3.88
N ALA A 167 12.13 18.78 4.77
CA ALA A 167 11.72 19.42 6.03
C ALA A 167 11.13 20.80 5.71
N ILE A 168 10.22 21.31 6.54
CA ILE A 168 9.68 22.67 6.36
C ILE A 168 10.24 23.52 7.50
N LYS A 169 10.90 24.64 7.15
CA LYS A 169 11.29 25.65 8.15
C LYS A 169 10.04 26.22 8.80
N GLN A 170 10.15 26.76 10.02
CA GLN A 170 9.06 27.54 10.63
C GLN A 170 8.55 28.69 9.75
N SER A 171 9.38 29.16 8.81
CA SER A 171 9.02 30.17 7.81
C SER A 171 8.18 29.64 6.63
N GLY A 172 7.85 28.35 6.59
CA GLY A 172 7.16 27.69 5.47
C GLY A 172 8.06 27.34 4.28
N ALA A 173 9.35 27.69 4.33
CA ALA A 173 10.28 27.40 3.23
C ALA A 173 10.74 25.93 3.27
N PRO A 174 10.76 25.22 2.14
CA PRO A 174 11.27 23.86 2.07
C PRO A 174 12.78 23.82 2.33
N LEU A 175 13.19 22.91 3.22
CA LEU A 175 14.57 22.50 3.48
C LEU A 175 14.85 21.27 2.61
N HIS A 176 15.60 21.50 1.54
CA HIS A 176 16.09 20.44 0.69
C HIS A 176 17.20 19.66 1.42
N ARG A 177 17.04 18.33 1.53
CA ARG A 177 18.10 17.36 1.88
C ARG A 177 18.57 17.36 3.35
N ILE A 178 17.95 16.51 4.17
CA ILE A 178 18.64 15.89 5.31
C ILE A 178 19.21 14.57 4.79
N LYS A 179 20.54 14.40 4.81
CA LYS A 179 21.19 13.11 4.56
C LYS A 179 21.21 12.35 5.89
N PHE A 180 20.43 11.29 5.98
CA PHE A 180 20.66 10.25 6.99
C PHE A 180 21.69 9.25 6.43
N GLU A 181 22.49 8.63 7.31
CA GLU A 181 23.43 7.58 6.92
C GLU A 181 22.65 6.44 6.27
N ASN A 182 22.98 6.15 5.00
CA ASN A 182 22.43 5.03 4.24
C ASN A 182 22.55 3.74 5.05
N THR A 183 21.44 3.04 5.27
CA THR A 183 21.53 1.63 5.63
C THR A 183 21.62 0.85 4.32
N VAL A 184 22.52 -0.11 4.29
CA VAL A 184 22.87 -0.89 3.10
C VAL A 184 21.59 -1.51 2.51
N SER A 185 21.31 -1.27 1.23
CA SER A 185 20.09 -1.78 0.58
C SER A 185 20.07 -3.30 0.65
N ALA A 186 18.91 -3.92 0.88
CA ALA A 186 18.79 -5.37 0.87
C ALA A 186 19.30 -5.99 -0.46
N PHE A 187 19.29 -5.21 -1.56
CA PHE A 187 19.90 -5.58 -2.83
C PHE A 187 21.42 -5.83 -2.74
N GLU A 188 22.14 -5.03 -1.95
CA GLU A 188 23.58 -5.18 -1.72
C GLU A 188 23.90 -6.40 -0.85
N THR A 189 22.90 -6.96 -0.15
CA THR A 189 23.02 -8.20 0.62
C THR A 189 22.73 -9.47 -0.19
N LEU A 190 22.24 -9.33 -1.43
CA LEU A 190 22.01 -10.48 -2.30
C LEU A 190 23.33 -11.05 -2.82
N PRO A 191 23.47 -12.38 -2.95
CA PRO A 191 24.65 -13.00 -3.53
C PRO A 191 24.82 -12.53 -4.98
N GLN A 192 25.83 -11.68 -5.21
CA GLN A 192 26.19 -11.26 -6.57
C GLN A 192 26.84 -12.43 -7.29
N LYS A 193 26.39 -12.69 -8.52
CA LYS A 193 27.01 -13.67 -9.40
C LYS A 193 28.41 -13.14 -9.74
N GLY A 194 29.44 -13.87 -9.31
CA GLY A 194 30.84 -13.44 -9.40
C GLY A 194 31.23 -12.95 -10.78
N ALA A 195 31.99 -11.86 -10.81
CA ALA A 195 32.71 -11.36 -11.98
C ALA A 195 33.79 -12.34 -12.42
#